data_AF-A0AAV4F1U7-F1
#
_entry.id   AF-A0AAV4F1U7-F1
#
_cell.length_a   1.000
_cell.length_b   1.000
_cell.length_c   1.000
_cell.angle_alpha   90.00
_cell.angle_beta   90.00
_cell.angle_gamma   90.00
#
_symmetry.space_group_name_H-M   'P 1'
#
loop_
_entity.id
_entity.type
_entity.pdbx_description
1 polymer ?
#
loop_
_entity_poly.entity_id
_entity_poly.type
_entity_poly.pdbx_seq_one_letter_code
_entity_poly.pdbx_strand_id
1 'polypeptide(L)'
;MVKSTNRKLQTFIYTCLRRILKIRWTDKVPNEEIWRQTKQESIDTQKTRRIWGWIGHSFRKPASNTTRQALFWNPQGEKKTGPASEYLEAKHRRRTKEMGDHLAQVTEDCPKQSAIADGC
;
A
#
# COMPACT_ATOMS: atom_id res chain seq x y z
N MET A 1 5.95 -1.89 8.89
CA MET A 1 5.48 -0.91 7.88
C MET A 1 4.97 -1.57 6.59
N VAL A 2 5.68 -2.54 6.00
CA VAL A 2 5.30 -3.18 4.71
C VAL A 2 3.97 -3.97 4.73
N LYS A 3 3.66 -4.65 5.85
CA LYS A 3 2.40 -5.42 6.01
C LYS A 3 1.14 -4.55 5.89
N SER A 4 1.21 -3.29 6.33
CA SER A 4 0.10 -2.33 6.24
C SER A 4 -0.25 -1.97 4.79
N THR A 5 0.77 -1.72 3.96
CA THR A 5 0.59 -1.42 2.53
C THR A 5 0.04 -2.62 1.77
N ASN A 6 0.53 -3.83 2.05
CA ASN A 6 0.00 -5.05 1.44
C ASN A 6 -1.48 -5.26 1.78
N ARG A 7 -1.90 -5.01 3.03
CA ARG A 7 -3.31 -5.12 3.41
C ARG A 7 -4.20 -4.19 2.60
N LYS A 8 -3.78 -2.94 2.39
CA LYS A 8 -4.52 -1.96 1.57
C LYS A 8 -4.64 -2.41 0.12
N LEU A 9 -3.54 -2.90 -0.46
CA LEU A 9 -3.53 -3.44 -1.83
C LEU A 9 -4.44 -4.67 -1.95
N GLN A 10 -4.42 -5.55 -0.96
CA GLN A 10 -5.33 -6.70 -0.91
C GLN A 10 -6.78 -6.24 -0.91
N THR A 11 -7.17 -5.33 0.00
CA THR A 11 -8.54 -4.79 0.05
C THR A 11 -8.96 -4.17 -1.29
N PHE A 12 -8.07 -3.43 -1.94
CA PHE A 12 -8.33 -2.87 -3.27
C PHE A 12 -8.62 -3.97 -4.30
N ILE A 13 -7.73 -4.97 -4.42
CA ILE A 13 -7.92 -6.10 -5.35
C ILE A 13 -9.22 -6.84 -5.07
N TYR A 14 -9.52 -7.16 -3.80
CA TYR A 14 -10.78 -7.80 -3.41
C TYR A 14 -12.02 -7.01 -3.85
N THR A 15 -11.96 -5.68 -3.75
CA THR A 15 -13.06 -4.81 -4.13
C THR A 15 -13.24 -4.80 -5.66
N CYS A 16 -12.15 -4.75 -6.42
CA CYS A 16 -12.17 -4.86 -7.87
C CYS A 16 -12.70 -6.22 -8.34
N LEU A 17 -12.22 -7.33 -7.76
CA LEU A 17 -12.64 -8.68 -8.14
C LEU A 17 -14.15 -8.90 -7.89
N ARG A 18 -14.68 -8.42 -6.75
CA ARG A 18 -16.12 -8.48 -6.48
C ARG A 18 -16.94 -7.70 -7.51
N ARG A 19 -16.47 -6.53 -7.93
CA ARG A 19 -17.13 -5.73 -8.97
C ARG A 19 -17.10 -6.41 -10.34
N ILE A 20 -15.97 -7.02 -10.72
CA ILE A 20 -15.82 -7.74 -11.99
C ILE A 20 -16.73 -8.97 -12.03
N LEU A 21 -16.78 -9.74 -10.94
CA LEU A 21 -17.67 -10.90 -10.80
C LEU A 21 -19.14 -10.52 -10.55
N LYS A 22 -19.46 -9.22 -10.51
CA LYS A 22 -20.81 -8.68 -10.24
C LYS A 22 -21.47 -9.25 -8.97
N ILE A 23 -20.67 -9.53 -7.94
CA ILE A 23 -21.16 -10.04 -6.65
C ILE A 23 -21.80 -8.89 -5.89
N ARG A 24 -23.10 -9.02 -5.58
CA ARG A 24 -23.82 -8.04 -4.76
C ARG A 24 -23.44 -8.24 -3.29
N TRP A 25 -23.56 -7.17 -2.51
CA TRP A 25 -23.29 -7.23 -1.06
C TRP A 25 -24.23 -8.19 -0.31
N THR A 26 -25.42 -8.46 -0.87
CA THR A 26 -26.39 -9.43 -0.35
C THR A 26 -25.88 -10.87 -0.44
N ASP A 27 -25.01 -11.14 -1.41
CA ASP A 27 -24.50 -12.46 -1.69
C ASP A 27 -23.24 -12.64 -0.83
N LYS A 28 -23.37 -13.34 0.31
CA LYS A 28 -22.28 -13.61 1.25
C LYS A 28 -21.32 -14.67 0.69
N VAL A 29 -20.57 -14.29 -0.35
CA VAL A 29 -19.54 -15.13 -0.95
C VAL A 29 -18.23 -14.97 -0.15
N PRO A 30 -17.64 -16.05 0.38
CA PRO A 30 -16.38 -15.98 1.12
C PRO A 30 -15.23 -15.56 0.19
N ASN A 31 -14.21 -14.92 0.76
CA ASN A 31 -13.04 -14.45 -0.01
C ASN A 31 -12.31 -15.58 -0.73
N GLU A 32 -12.25 -16.77 -0.13
CA GLU A 32 -11.58 -17.95 -0.68
C GLU A 32 -12.21 -18.41 -2.00
N GLU A 33 -13.54 -18.33 -2.11
CA GLU A 33 -14.27 -18.69 -3.33
C GLU A 33 -13.91 -17.78 -4.50
N ILE A 34 -13.80 -16.46 -4.22
CA ILE A 34 -13.41 -15.47 -5.24
C ILE A 34 -12.00 -15.77 -5.76
N TRP A 35 -11.06 -16.15 -4.90
CA TRP A 35 -9.72 -16.54 -5.31
C TRP A 35 -9.70 -17.83 -6.13
N ARG A 36 -10.48 -18.83 -5.72
CA ARG A 36 -10.60 -20.09 -6.44
C ARG A 36 -11.12 -19.88 -7.86
N GLN A 37 -12.12 -19.02 -8.02
CA GLN A 37 -12.70 -18.70 -9.32
C GLN A 37 -11.75 -17.87 -10.21
N THR A 38 -11.04 -16.90 -9.61
CA THR A 38 -10.16 -16.00 -10.37
C THR A 38 -8.79 -16.58 -10.66
N LYS A 39 -8.41 -17.70 -10.02
CA LYS A 39 -7.09 -18.34 -10.12
C LYS A 39 -5.93 -17.35 -9.90
N GLN A 40 -6.17 -16.30 -9.13
CA GLN A 40 -5.25 -15.19 -8.96
C GLN A 40 -4.22 -15.53 -7.87
N GLU A 41 -2.95 -15.18 -8.08
CA GLU A 41 -1.89 -15.40 -7.09
C GLU A 41 -1.95 -14.34 -5.97
N SER A 42 -1.53 -14.71 -4.76
CA SER A 42 -1.46 -13.77 -3.64
C SER A 42 -0.50 -12.61 -3.95
N ILE A 43 -0.79 -11.41 -3.43
CA ILE A 43 0.07 -10.22 -3.65
C ILE A 43 1.49 -10.45 -3.12
N ASP A 44 1.63 -11.20 -2.02
CA ASP A 44 2.94 -11.48 -1.44
C ASP A 44 3.78 -12.39 -2.35
N THR A 45 3.13 -13.38 -2.98
CA THR A 45 3.77 -14.23 -4.00
C THR A 45 4.18 -13.40 -5.22
N GLN A 46 3.28 -12.57 -5.74
CA GLN A 46 3.57 -11.71 -6.89
C GLN A 46 4.71 -10.74 -6.60
N LYS A 47 4.72 -10.15 -5.40
CA LYS A 47 5.77 -9.24 -4.95
C LYS A 47 7.12 -9.95 -4.88
N THR A 48 7.14 -11.14 -4.29
CA THR A 48 8.35 -11.96 -4.16
C THR A 48 8.88 -12.34 -5.53
N ARG A 49 8.01 -12.78 -6.44
CA ARG A 49 8.36 -13.10 -7.84
C ARG A 49 8.97 -11.90 -8.58
N ARG A 50 8.40 -10.70 -8.42
CA ARG A 50 8.94 -9.48 -9.04
C ARG A 50 10.30 -9.11 -8.47
N ILE A 51 10.48 -9.19 -7.15
CA ILE A 51 11.76 -8.92 -6.49
C ILE A 51 12.82 -9.91 -6.99
N TRP A 52 12.55 -11.21 -6.97
CA TRP A 52 13.49 -12.22 -7.45
C TRP A 52 13.78 -12.09 -8.95
N GLY A 53 12.78 -11.74 -9.76
CA GLY A 53 12.97 -11.46 -11.18
C GLY A 53 13.91 -10.27 -11.41
N TRP A 54 13.77 -9.21 -10.63
CA TRP A 54 14.65 -8.03 -10.69
C TRP A 54 16.06 -8.34 -10.20
N ILE A 55 16.20 -9.06 -9.08
CA ILE A 55 17.51 -9.50 -8.57
C ILE A 55 18.22 -10.36 -9.62
N GLY A 56 17.51 -11.32 -10.22
CA GLY A 56 18.04 -12.15 -11.30
C GLY A 56 18.45 -11.34 -12.54
N HIS A 57 17.66 -10.33 -12.93
CA HIS A 57 18.03 -9.43 -14.02
C HIS A 57 19.33 -8.66 -13.72
N SER A 58 19.45 -8.12 -12.51
CA SER A 58 20.64 -7.41 -12.05
C SER A 58 21.88 -8.31 -12.02
N PHE A 59 21.74 -9.59 -11.63
CA PHE A 59 22.85 -10.55 -11.66
C PHE A 59 23.32 -10.94 -13.06
N ARG A 60 22.44 -10.93 -14.07
CA ARG A 60 22.82 -11.19 -15.47
C ARG A 60 23.65 -10.05 -16.09
N LYS A 61 23.70 -8.87 -15.47
CA LYS A 61 24.56 -7.77 -15.91
C LYS A 61 26.03 -8.06 -15.60
N PRO A 62 26.98 -7.49 -16.38
CA PRO A 62 28.41 -7.67 -16.12
C PRO A 62 28.80 -7.13 -14.74
N ALA A 63 29.92 -7.62 -14.20
CA ALA A 63 30.39 -7.24 -12.86
C ALA A 63 30.77 -5.75 -12.73
N SER A 64 31.05 -5.08 -13.86
CA SER A 64 31.27 -3.63 -13.94
C SER A 64 29.98 -2.81 -13.81
N ASN A 65 28.81 -3.45 -13.87
CA ASN A 65 27.54 -2.73 -13.83
C ASN A 65 27.25 -2.21 -12.41
N THR A 66 27.06 -0.90 -12.31
CA THR A 66 26.78 -0.20 -11.05
C THR A 66 25.57 -0.77 -10.31
N THR A 67 24.52 -1.22 -11.00
CA THR A 67 23.33 -1.82 -10.37
C THR A 67 23.66 -3.15 -9.70
N ARG A 68 24.54 -3.97 -10.29
CA ARG A 68 25.00 -5.23 -9.70
C ARG A 68 25.91 -4.98 -8.50
N GLN A 69 26.81 -4.00 -8.60
CA GLN A 69 27.67 -3.60 -7.48
C GLN A 69 26.86 -3.03 -6.31
N ALA A 70 25.83 -2.22 -6.61
CA ALA A 70 24.94 -1.64 -5.61
C ALA A 70 24.15 -2.68 -4.80
N LEU A 71 23.90 -3.88 -5.35
CA LEU A 71 23.25 -4.97 -4.61
C LEU A 71 24.11 -5.49 -3.45
N PHE A 72 25.43 -5.49 -3.61
CA PHE A 72 26.39 -5.94 -2.59
C PHE A 72 26.91 -4.79 -1.74
N TRP A 73 26.60 -3.56 -2.12
CA TRP A 73 27.05 -2.38 -1.41
C TRP A 73 26.34 -2.29 -0.06
N ASN A 74 27.07 -2.57 1.00
CA ASN A 74 26.66 -2.26 2.36
C ASN A 74 27.13 -0.83 2.68
N PRO A 75 26.24 0.17 2.76
CA PRO A 75 26.64 1.52 3.09
C PRO A 75 27.06 1.58 4.56
N GLN A 76 28.35 1.34 4.83
CA GLN A 76 28.95 1.58 6.14
C GLN A 76 29.14 3.09 6.33
N GLY A 77 28.15 3.70 6.99
CA GLY A 77 28.17 5.09 7.40
C GLY A 77 26.78 5.65 7.62
N GLU A 78 26.59 6.51 8.62
CA GLU A 78 25.40 7.35 8.69
C GLU A 78 25.36 8.24 7.46
N LYS A 79 24.24 8.21 6.73
CA LYS A 79 24.03 9.15 5.63
C LYS A 79 24.11 10.56 6.22
N LYS A 80 25.07 11.37 5.78
CA LYS A 80 25.03 12.80 6.04
C LYS A 80 23.75 13.33 5.41
N THR A 81 22.77 13.70 6.25
CA THR A 81 21.52 14.29 5.82
C THR A 81 21.85 15.60 5.11
N GLY A 82 21.77 15.59 3.78
CA GLY A 82 21.95 16.79 2.99
C GLY A 82 20.69 17.69 3.06
N PRO A 83 20.81 18.98 2.69
CA PRO A 83 19.70 19.94 2.74
C PRO A 83 18.44 19.47 2.00
N ALA A 84 18.62 18.73 0.89
CA ALA A 84 17.52 18.20 0.09
C ALA A 84 16.73 17.10 0.83
N SER A 85 17.39 16.27 1.65
CA SER A 85 16.74 15.20 2.41
C SER A 85 15.87 15.79 3.52
N GLU A 86 16.38 16.78 4.24
CA GLU A 86 15.64 17.50 5.29
C GLU A 86 14.43 18.25 4.71
N TYR A 87 14.59 18.90 3.56
CA TYR A 87 13.47 19.53 2.85
C TYR A 87 12.39 18.53 2.47
N LEU A 88 12.76 17.36 1.93
CA LEU A 88 11.82 16.31 1.55
C LEU A 88 11.08 15.74 2.76
N GLU A 89 11.78 15.51 3.87
CA GLU A 89 11.17 15.06 5.13
C GLU A 89 10.21 16.11 5.70
N ALA A 90 10.60 17.38 5.71
CA ALA A 90 9.75 18.49 6.14
C ALA A 90 8.51 18.63 5.25
N LYS A 91 8.66 18.47 3.93
CA LYS A 91 7.56 18.50 2.95
C LYS A 91 6.59 17.33 3.15
N HIS A 92 7.10 16.12 3.38
CA HIS A 92 6.28 14.96 3.71
C HIS A 92 5.51 15.16 5.02
N ARG A 93 6.18 15.71 6.05
CA ARG A 93 5.56 16.01 7.36
C ARG A 93 4.44 17.04 7.24
N ARG A 94 4.63 18.10 6.45
CA ARG A 94 3.57 19.10 6.16
C ARG A 94 2.37 18.45 5.50
N ARG A 95 2.60 17.69 4.42
CA ARG A 95 1.54 16.96 3.72
C ARG A 95 0.75 16.03 4.64
N THR A 96 1.42 15.30 5.53
CA THR A 96 0.73 14.40 6.45
C THR A 96 -0.10 15.12 7.50
N LYS A 97 0.33 16.32 7.93
CA LYS A 97 -0.44 17.17 8.84
C LYS A 97 -1.66 17.74 8.14
N GLU A 98 -1.48 18.35 6.96
CA GLU A 98 -2.57 18.88 6.13
C GLU A 98 -3.65 17.82 5.88
N MET A 99 -3.26 16.59 5.52
CA MET A 99 -4.21 15.49 5.32
C MET A 99 -4.94 15.07 6.61
N GLY A 100 -4.28 15.19 7.77
CA GLY A 100 -4.88 14.92 9.08
C GLY A 100 -5.83 16.03 9.51
N ASP A 101 -5.46 17.29 9.28
CA ASP A 101 -6.27 18.48 9.57
C ASP A 101 -7.53 18.50 8.70
N HIS A 102 -7.41 18.16 7.40
CA HIS A 102 -8.55 17.96 6.52
C HIS A 102 -9.47 16.83 7.00
N LEU A 103 -8.91 15.72 7.50
CA LEU A 103 -9.72 14.62 8.04
C LEU A 103 -10.46 15.06 9.32
N ALA A 104 -9.82 15.85 10.18
CA ALA A 104 -10.42 16.40 11.39
C ALA A 104 -11.55 17.38 11.07
N GLN A 105 -11.35 18.26 10.09
CA GLN A 105 -12.38 19.19 9.62
C GLN A 105 -13.62 18.44 9.09
N VAL A 106 -13.41 17.40 8.27
CA VAL A 106 -14.52 16.57 7.75
C VAL A 106 -15.26 15.81 8.86
N THR A 107 -14.59 15.46 9.96
CA THR A 107 -15.27 14.82 11.11
C THR A 107 -16.03 15.80 11.99
N GLU A 108 -15.59 17.06 12.08
CA GLU A 108 -16.29 18.13 12.81
C GLU A 108 -17.49 18.69 12.01
N ASP A 109 -17.37 18.75 10.68
CA ASP A 109 -18.43 19.21 9.77
C ASP A 109 -19.49 18.14 9.48
N CYS A 110 -19.36 16.93 10.04
CA CYS A 110 -20.37 15.88 9.93
C CYS A 110 -21.51 16.20 10.92
N PRO A 111 -22.72 16.60 10.46
CA PRO A 111 -23.82 16.89 11.36
C PRO A 111 -24.15 15.63 12.14
N LYS A 112 -24.05 15.70 13.47
CA LYS A 112 -24.55 14.66 14.38
C LYS A 112 -25.98 14.35 13.92
N GLN A 113 -26.21 13.14 13.40
CA GLN A 113 -27.57 12.68 13.15
C GLN A 113 -28.30 12.77 14.49
N SER A 114 -29.20 13.73 14.56
CA SER A 114 -30.04 14.01 15.70
C SER A 114 -30.80 12.76 16.09
N ALA A 115 -30.88 12.54 17.40
CA ALA A 115 -31.72 11.55 18.04
C ALA A 115 -33.15 11.51 17.45
N ILE A 116 -33.60 10.29 17.16
CA ILE A 116 -35.00 9.86 17.12
C ILE A 116 -35.02 8.72 18.15
N ALA A 117 -35.81 8.67 19.21
CA ALA A 117 -36.92 9.48 19.71
C ALA A 117 -37.11 9.14 21.21
N ASP A 118 -37.64 10.09 21.98
CA ASP A 118 -38.43 9.80 23.17
C ASP A 118 -39.86 9.40 22.74
N GLY A 119 -40.40 8.32 23.32
CA GLY A 119 -41.85 8.13 23.53
C GLY A 119 -42.67 7.42 22.46
N CYS A 120 -42.75 6.08 22.53
CA CYS A 120 -43.99 5.31 22.71
C CYS A 120 -43.68 3.86 23.13
#